data_AF-A0A7V8L7L4-F1
#
_entry.id   AF-A0A7V8L7L4-F1
#
_cell.length_a   1.000
_cell.length_b   1.000
_cell.length_c   1.000
_cell.angle_alpha   90.00
_cell.angle_beta   90.00
_cell.angle_gamma   90.00
#
_symmetry.space_group_name_H-M   'P 1'
#
loop_
_entity.id
_entity.type
_entity.pdbx_description
1 polymer ?
#
loop_
_entity_poly.entity_id
_entity_poly.type
_entity_poly.pdbx_seq_one_letter_code
_entity_poly.pdbx_strand_id
1 'polypeptide(L)'
;MAFIHILISTLALIPAYFSIKKLTESDNVYYKFFGILISCTLMSFHFYTYHDGEIPFIGTSIENNNLAHYSSFIFGLISGFVGWSAYHED
;
A
#
# COMPACT_ATOMS: atom_id res chain seq x y z
N MET A 1 4.02 -15.35 10.89
CA MET A 1 3.93 -14.80 9.53
C MET A 1 2.91 -13.68 9.40
N ALA A 2 1.62 -13.90 9.71
CA ALA A 2 0.60 -12.85 9.61
C ALA A 2 0.92 -11.56 10.37
N PHE A 3 1.38 -11.67 11.64
CA PHE A 3 1.77 -10.50 12.42
C PHE A 3 2.91 -9.70 11.76
N ILE A 4 3.91 -10.39 11.20
CA ILE A 4 5.04 -9.75 10.52
C ILE A 4 4.56 -9.05 9.24
N HIS A 5 3.71 -9.72 8.46
CA HIS A 5 3.10 -9.12 7.26
C HIS A 5 2.32 -7.86 7.58
N ILE A 6 1.46 -7.90 8.60
CA ILE A 6 0.67 -6.76 9.06
C ILE A 6 1.58 -5.64 9.58
N LEU A 7 2.60 -5.98 10.37
CA LEU A 7 3.55 -5.00 10.91
C LEU A 7 4.29 -4.28 9.79
N ILE A 8 4.85 -5.03 8.83
CA ILE A 8 5.56 -4.45 7.68
C ILE A 8 4.61 -3.61 6.83
N SER A 9 3.40 -4.10 6.56
CA SER A 9 2.38 -3.39 5.78
C SER A 9 2.04 -2.05 6.43
N THR A 10 1.81 -2.04 7.75
CA THR A 10 1.55 -0.79 8.50
C THR A 10 2.75 0.15 8.47
N LEU A 11 3.96 -0.37 8.71
CA LEU A 11 5.17 0.45 8.72
C LEU A 11 5.46 1.06 7.34
N ALA A 12 5.13 0.37 6.25
CA ALA A 12 5.31 0.85 4.88
C ALA A 12 4.40 2.04 4.53
N LEU A 13 3.28 2.24 5.24
CA LEU A 13 2.37 3.37 5.00
C LEU A 13 3.03 4.71 5.34
N ILE A 14 3.90 4.77 6.36
CA ILE A 14 4.56 6.00 6.80
C ILE A 14 5.49 6.57 5.71
N PRO A 15 6.49 5.82 5.19
CA PRO A 15 7.34 6.33 4.11
C PRO A 15 6.55 6.53 2.82
N ALA A 16 5.52 5.71 2.55
CA ALA A 16 4.63 5.94 1.40
C ALA A 16 3.94 7.30 1.49
N TYR A 17 3.35 7.63 2.64
CA TYR A 17 2.69 8.91 2.88
C TYR A 17 3.60 10.10 2.58
N PHE A 18 4.77 10.16 3.24
CA PHE A 18 5.69 11.28 3.06
C PHE A 18 6.27 11.35 1.64
N SER A 19 6.48 10.21 0.98
CA SER A 19 6.95 10.19 -0.41
C SER A 19 5.89 10.74 -1.36
N ILE A 20 4.63 10.33 -1.17
CA ILE A 20 3.50 10.82 -2.00
C ILE A 20 3.33 12.31 -1.76
N LYS A 21 3.21 12.77 -0.51
CA LYS A 21 3.04 14.18 -0.14
C LYS A 21 4.10 15.06 -0.81
N LYS A 22 5.38 14.70 -0.64
CA LYS A 22 6.50 15.43 -1.23
C LYS A 22 6.43 15.51 -2.76
N LEU A 23 6.02 14.42 -3.41
CA LEU A 23 5.88 14.38 -4.86
C LEU A 23 4.68 15.21 -5.35
N THR A 24 3.57 15.20 -4.60
CA THR A 24 2.33 15.90 -4.96
C THR A 24 2.38 17.40 -4.68
N GLU A 25 3.24 17.86 -3.76
CA GLU A 25 3.54 19.28 -3.52
C GLU A 25 4.29 19.95 -4.67
N SER A 26 4.94 19.18 -5.55
CA SER A 26 5.69 19.75 -6.67
C SER A 26 4.77 20.37 -7.72
N ASP A 27 5.15 21.52 -8.28
CA ASP A 27 4.44 22.15 -9.40
C ASP A 27 4.49 21.31 -10.70
N ASN A 28 5.40 20.34 -10.79
CA ASN A 28 5.55 19.50 -11.98
C ASN A 28 4.51 18.36 -11.98
N VAL A 29 3.67 18.34 -13.02
CA VAL A 29 2.62 17.33 -13.22
C VAL A 29 3.14 15.89 -13.20
N TYR A 30 4.36 15.63 -13.68
CA TYR A 30 4.94 14.30 -13.69
C TYR A 30 5.23 13.80 -12.26
N TYR A 31 5.69 14.66 -11.36
CA TYR A 31 5.90 14.27 -9.96
C TYR A 31 4.59 13.98 -9.25
N LYS A 32 3.54 14.79 -9.49
CA LYS A 32 2.19 14.50 -8.97
C LYS A 32 1.69 13.13 -9.45
N PHE A 33 1.86 12.83 -10.73
CA PHE A 33 1.51 11.52 -11.30
C PHE A 33 2.30 10.38 -10.66
N PHE A 34 3.61 10.55 -10.44
CA PHE A 34 4.42 9.55 -9.72
C PHE A 34 3.93 9.32 -8.29
N GLY A 35 3.50 10.36 -7.58
CA GLY A 35 2.88 10.21 -6.26
C GLY A 35 1.64 9.31 -6.28
N ILE A 36 0.74 9.54 -7.25
CA ILE A 36 -0.46 8.70 -7.44
C ILE A 36 -0.07 7.26 -7.76
N LEU A 37 0.92 7.05 -8.64
CA LEU A 37 1.40 5.71 -9.00
C LEU A 37 1.92 4.91 -7.80
N ILE A 38 2.57 5.56 -6.83
CA ILE A 38 3.03 4.89 -5.60
C ILE A 38 1.84 4.31 -4.83
N SER A 39 0.78 5.11 -4.63
CA SER A 39 -0.44 4.64 -3.96
C SER A 39 -1.11 3.50 -4.72
N CYS A 40 -1.25 3.62 -6.04
CA CYS A 40 -1.80 2.55 -6.87
C CYS A 40 -0.97 1.26 -6.79
N THR A 41 0.35 1.37 -6.80
CA THR A 41 1.26 0.22 -6.71
C THR A 41 1.11 -0.52 -5.38
N LEU A 42 1.06 0.21 -4.26
CA LEU A 42 0.83 -0.39 -2.93
C LEU A 42 -0.55 -1.08 -2.86
N MET A 43 -1.59 -0.42 -3.38
CA MET A 43 -2.93 -0.99 -3.42
C MET A 43 -2.97 -2.29 -4.26
N SER A 44 -2.36 -2.27 -5.45
CA SER A 44 -2.25 -3.45 -6.31
C SER A 44 -1.48 -4.59 -5.65
N PHE A 45 -0.39 -4.31 -4.94
CA PHE A 45 0.36 -5.32 -4.19
C PHE A 45 -0.53 -6.04 -3.16
N HIS A 46 -1.31 -5.27 -2.41
CA HIS A 46 -2.20 -5.81 -1.38
C HIS A 46 -3.39 -6.58 -1.94
N PHE A 47 -4.02 -6.08 -3.01
CA PHE A 47 -5.11 -6.80 -3.69
C PHE A 47 -4.64 -8.04 -4.43
N TYR A 48 -3.43 -8.03 -5.00
CA TYR A 48 -2.82 -9.24 -5.52
C TYR A 48 -2.64 -10.27 -4.40
N THR A 49 -2.06 -9.86 -3.27
CA THR A 49 -1.84 -10.76 -2.12
C THR A 49 -3.16 -11.35 -1.59
N TYR A 50 -4.22 -10.56 -1.57
CA TYR A 50 -5.57 -11.02 -1.23
C TYR A 50 -6.12 -12.03 -2.25
N HIS A 51 -5.96 -11.76 -3.54
CA HIS A 51 -6.51 -12.61 -4.61
C HIS A 51 -5.75 -13.92 -4.79
N ASP A 52 -4.43 -13.85 -4.87
CA ASP A 52 -3.53 -14.98 -5.15
C ASP A 52 -3.26 -15.83 -3.89
N GLY A 53 -3.56 -15.29 -2.71
CA GLY A 53 -3.32 -15.99 -1.45
C GLY A 53 -1.85 -16.14 -1.11
N GLU A 54 -0.95 -15.42 -1.80
CA GLU A 54 0.49 -15.44 -1.57
C GLU A 54 1.08 -14.03 -1.54
N ILE A 55 2.12 -13.82 -0.74
CA ILE A 55 2.86 -12.56 -0.68
C ILE A 55 3.81 -12.46 -1.90
N PRO A 56 3.67 -11.43 -2.77
CA PRO A 56 4.54 -11.23 -3.92
C PRO A 56 6.02 -11.18 -3.55
N PHE A 57 6.89 -11.65 -4.44
CA PHE A 57 8.37 -11.68 -4.33
C PHE A 57 8.94 -12.60 -3.23
N ILE A 58 8.16 -12.92 -2.20
CA ILE A 58 8.55 -13.81 -1.09
C ILE A 58 7.96 -15.21 -1.29
N GLY A 59 6.84 -15.34 -2.01
CA GLY A 59 6.19 -16.63 -2.30
C GLY A 59 5.64 -17.33 -1.06
N THR A 60 5.32 -16.57 -0.01
CA THR A 60 4.76 -17.10 1.23
C THR A 60 3.24 -17.13 1.13
N SER A 61 2.66 -18.33 1.14
CA SER A 61 1.21 -18.51 1.19
C SER A 61 0.59 -17.99 2.50
N ILE A 62 -0.56 -17.36 2.35
CA ILE A 62 -1.40 -16.81 3.41
C ILE A 62 -2.83 -17.37 3.40
N GLU A 63 -3.17 -18.30 2.48
CA GLU A 63 -4.53 -18.86 2.32
C GLU A 63 -5.10 -19.44 3.62
N ASN A 64 -4.29 -20.18 4.38
CA ASN A 64 -4.71 -20.78 5.65
C ASN A 64 -4.65 -19.81 6.84
N ASN A 65 -4.40 -18.51 6.58
CA ASN A 65 -4.31 -17.49 7.61
C ASN A 65 -5.32 -16.36 7.36
N ASN A 66 -6.53 -16.53 7.88
CA ASN A 66 -7.62 -15.57 7.74
C ASN A 66 -7.21 -14.13 8.11
N LEU A 67 -6.39 -13.95 9.15
CA LEU A 67 -5.93 -12.63 9.57
C LEU A 67 -5.07 -11.98 8.47
N ALA A 68 -4.09 -12.69 7.91
CA ALA A 68 -3.25 -12.19 6.81
C ALA A 68 -4.06 -11.96 5.53
N HIS A 69 -5.00 -12.85 5.23
CA HIS A 69 -5.83 -12.77 4.03
C HIS A 69 -6.74 -11.52 4.07
N TYR A 70 -7.55 -11.36 5.11
CA TYR A 70 -8.45 -10.19 5.21
C TYR A 70 -7.71 -8.87 5.47
N SER A 71 -6.60 -8.90 6.22
CA SER A 71 -5.79 -7.69 6.38
C SER A 71 -5.20 -7.21 5.06
N SER A 72 -4.84 -8.11 4.13
CA SER A 72 -4.34 -7.70 2.80
C SER A 72 -5.38 -6.90 2.03
N PHE A 73 -6.65 -7.31 2.04
CA PHE A 73 -7.73 -6.49 1.45
C PHE A 73 -7.87 -5.11 2.12
N ILE A 74 -7.87 -5.09 3.45
CA ILE A 74 -7.96 -3.83 4.23
C ILE A 74 -6.79 -2.90 3.92
N PHE A 75 -5.56 -3.42 3.85
CA PHE A 75 -4.38 -2.63 3.51
C PHE A 75 -4.41 -2.10 2.07
N GLY A 76 -5.03 -2.81 1.14
CA GLY A 76 -5.29 -2.29 -0.21
C GLY A 76 -6.12 -1.01 -0.16
N LEU A 77 -7.23 -1.02 0.59
CA LEU A 77 -8.07 0.16 0.78
C LEU A 77 -7.33 1.30 1.50
N ILE A 78 -6.59 0.97 2.58
CA ILE A 78 -5.80 1.96 3.32
C ILE A 78 -4.73 2.59 2.42
N SER A 79 -4.11 1.83 1.52
CA SER A 79 -3.11 2.35 0.57
C SER A 79 -3.69 3.41 -0.36
N GLY A 80 -4.91 3.20 -0.82
CA GLY A 80 -5.66 4.21 -1.58
C GLY A 80 -5.98 5.46 -0.74
N PHE A 81 -6.43 5.25 0.50
CA PHE A 81 -6.70 6.35 1.43
C PHE A 81 -5.44 7.18 1.76
N VAL A 82 -4.29 6.53 1.95
CA VAL A 82 -2.99 7.19 2.19
C VAL A 82 -2.59 8.06 1.00
N GLY A 83 -2.83 7.60 -0.23
CA GLY A 83 -2.58 8.43 -1.41
C GLY A 83 -3.51 9.63 -1.49
N TRP A 84 -4.80 9.43 -1.20
CA TRP A 84 -5.79 10.50 -1.16
C TRP A 84 -5.49 11.53 -0.07
N SER A 85 -5.16 11.11 1.15
CA SER A 85 -4.85 12.00 2.25
C SER A 85 -3.57 12.78 2.02
N ALA A 86 -2.51 12.13 1.53
CA ALA A 86 -1.24 12.78 1.21
C ALA A 86 -1.39 13.89 0.15
N TYR A 87 -2.35 13.74 -0.76
CA TYR A 87 -2.63 14.75 -1.78
C TYR A 87 -3.49 15.93 -1.27
N HIS A 88 -4.36 15.71 -0.29
CA HIS A 88 -5.37 16.70 0.16
C HIS A 88 -5.05 17.38 1.50
N GLU A 89 -4.00 16.96 2.22
CA GLU A 89 -3.58 17.69 3.41
C GLU A 89 -3.00 19.04 2.98
N ASP A 90 -3.46 20.14 3.56
CA ASP A 90 -2.97 21.51 3.32
C ASP A 90 -1.70 21.78 4.14
#